data_AF-A0A7C3BGR6-F1
#
_entry.id   AF-A0A7C3BGR6-F1
#
_cell.length_a   1.000
_cell.length_b   1.000
_cell.length_c   1.000
_cell.angle_alpha   90.00
_cell.angle_beta   90.00
_cell.angle_gamma   90.00
#
_symmetry.space_group_name_H-M   'P 1'
#
loop_
_entity.id
_entity.type
_entity.pdbx_description
1 polymer ?
#
loop_
_entity_poly.entity_id
_entity_poly.type
_entity_poly.pdbx_seq_one_letter_code
_entity_poly.pdbx_strand_id
1 'polypeptide(L)' 'MRLSLRKPKEDTWEVDDYLWLENVGDEHLMLHLKSGDLRLDKGRRYRFRRDILDDPQVHELLDARKLIIREEG' A
#
# COMPACT_ATOMS: atom_id res chain seq x y z
N MET A 1 -18.07 28.96 -37.99
CA MET A 1 -17.19 27.92 -37.43
C MET A 1 -17.49 27.78 -35.94
N ARG A 2 -18.07 26.65 -35.52
CA ARG A 2 -18.35 26.37 -34.10
C ARG A 2 -17.19 25.54 -33.54
N LEU A 3 -16.35 26.15 -32.71
CA LEU A 3 -15.33 25.46 -31.94
C LEU A 3 -16.05 24.62 -30.87
N SER A 4 -16.11 23.31 -31.08
CA SER A 4 -16.58 22.39 -30.07
C SER A 4 -15.52 22.33 -28.98
N LEU A 5 -15.78 22.98 -27.84
CA LEU A 5 -14.99 22.85 -26.62
C LEU A 5 -15.02 21.37 -26.22
N ARG A 6 -13.94 20.64 -26.52
CA ARG A 6 -13.72 19.30 -25.97
C ARG A 6 -13.68 19.49 -24.45
N LYS A 7 -14.68 18.96 -23.75
CA LYS A 7 -14.63 18.87 -22.29
C LYS A 7 -13.32 18.18 -21.91
N PRO A 8 -12.55 18.70 -20.93
CA PRO A 8 -11.42 17.96 -20.41
C PRO A 8 -11.93 16.59 -19.96
N LYS A 9 -11.32 15.55 -20.51
CA LYS A 9 -11.57 14.17 -20.12
C LYS A 9 -11.23 14.12 -18.63
N GLU A 10 -12.21 13.78 -17.80
CA GLU A 10 -12.02 13.62 -16.36
C GLU A 10 -10.76 12.77 -16.14
N ASP A 11 -9.79 13.32 -15.41
CA ASP A 11 -8.58 12.63 -15.01
C ASP A 11 -9.01 11.40 -14.20
N THR A 12 -9.02 10.22 -14.82
CA THR A 12 -9.34 8.91 -14.20
C THR A 12 -8.30 8.44 -13.18
N TRP A 13 -7.46 9.34 -12.68
CA TRP A 13 -6.48 9.04 -11.65
C TRP A 13 -7.13 9.28 -10.28
N GLU A 14 -7.92 8.31 -9.82
CA GLU A 14 -8.25 8.21 -8.39
C GLU A 14 -6.96 7.74 -7.67
N VAL A 15 -6.15 8.70 -7.23
CA VAL A 15 -4.84 8.45 -6.60
C VAL A 15 -4.96 8.55 -5.08
N ASP A 16 -5.88 7.82 -4.45
CA ASP A 16 -6.08 7.93 -2.99
C ASP A 16 -6.30 6.59 -2.30
N ASP A 17 -5.54 5.57 -2.70
CA ASP A 17 -5.58 4.27 -2.02
C ASP A 17 -4.18 3.81 -1.59
N TYR A 18 -3.57 4.63 -0.73
CA TYR A 18 -2.37 4.24 0.02
C TYR A 18 -2.75 3.86 1.45
N LEU A 19 -2.02 2.91 2.01
CA LEU A 19 -2.12 2.51 3.39
C LEU A 19 -0.73 2.39 4.01
N TRP A 20 -0.66 2.47 5.33
CA TRP A 20 0.57 2.28 6.06
C TRP A 20 0.57 0.88 6.67
N LEU A 21 1.56 0.06 6.31
CA LEU A 21 1.82 -1.21 7.00
C LEU A 21 2.89 -0.98 8.06
N GLU A 22 2.57 -1.32 9.30
CA GLU A 22 3.45 -1.22 10.45
C GLU A 22 3.77 -2.62 10.98
N ASN A 23 5.05 -2.90 11.21
CA ASN A 23 5.46 -4.13 11.88
C ASN A 23 5.34 -3.96 13.39
N VAL A 24 4.40 -4.70 13.99
CA VAL A 24 4.18 -4.76 15.44
C VAL A 24 4.79 -5.99 16.08
N GLY A 25 5.29 -6.93 15.26
CA GLY A 25 6.02 -8.09 15.72
C GLY A 25 7.37 -7.74 16.35
N ASP A 26 7.90 -8.67 17.13
CA ASP A 26 9.22 -8.51 17.76
C ASP A 26 10.40 -8.81 16.79
N GLU A 27 10.08 -9.34 15.61
CA GLU A 27 11.03 -9.82 14.62
C GLU A 27 11.18 -8.85 13.44
N HIS A 28 12.30 -8.94 12.73
CA HIS A 28 12.47 -8.26 11.45
C HIS A 28 11.71 -9.02 10.36
N LEU A 29 10.80 -8.35 9.67
CA LEU A 29 10.06 -8.95 8.56
C LEU A 29 10.76 -8.64 7.24
N MET A 30 10.96 -9.65 6.40
CA MET A 30 11.40 -9.48 5.03
C MET A 30 10.21 -9.68 4.11
N LEU A 31 9.77 -8.62 3.43
CA LEU A 31 8.69 -8.67 2.46
C LEU A 31 9.29 -8.87 1.06
N HIS A 32 8.92 -9.95 0.40
CA HIS A 32 9.39 -10.32 -0.93
C HIS A 32 8.43 -9.77 -1.99
N LEU A 33 8.50 -8.46 -2.23
CA LEU A 33 7.55 -7.78 -3.10
C LEU A 33 7.97 -7.87 -4.57
N LYS A 34 7.03 -7.68 -5.49
CA LYS A 34 7.31 -7.60 -6.94
C LYS A 34 8.32 -6.52 -7.30
N SER A 35 8.36 -5.43 -6.53
CA SER A 35 9.32 -4.33 -6.68
C SER A 35 10.70 -4.62 -6.10
N GLY A 36 10.87 -5.75 -5.40
CA GLY A 36 12.08 -6.13 -4.69
C GLY A 36 11.83 -6.38 -3.20
N ASP A 37 12.88 -6.86 -2.53
CA ASP A 37 12.84 -7.20 -1.12
C ASP A 37 12.85 -5.95 -0.25
N LEU A 38 11.93 -5.90 0.73
CA LEU A 38 11.86 -4.82 1.70
C LEU A 38 11.95 -5.39 3.12
N ARG A 39 12.94 -4.88 3.86
CA ARG A 39 13.07 -5.16 5.29
C ARG A 39 12.22 -4.18 6.10
N LEU A 40 11.28 -4.71 6.86
CA LEU A 40 10.41 -3.96 7.77
C LEU A 40 10.75 -4.33 9.23
N ASP A 41 11.50 -3.45 9.89
CA ASP A 41 11.89 -3.64 11.29
C ASP A 41 10.74 -3.33 12.26
N LYS A 42 10.80 -3.89 13.48
CA LYS A 42 9.85 -3.62 14.57
C LYS A 42 9.61 -2.11 14.75
N GLY A 43 8.33 -1.74 14.81
CA GLY A 43 7.86 -0.36 15.01
C GLY A 43 8.05 0.55 13.80
N ARG A 44 8.61 0.05 12.68
CA ARG A 44 8.66 0.81 11.43
C ARG A 44 7.37 0.62 10.66
N ARG A 45 6.99 1.70 9.97
CA ARG A 45 5.88 1.71 9.03
C ARG A 45 6.34 2.17 7.66
N TYR A 46 5.78 1.56 6.63
CA TYR A 46 6.01 1.95 5.24
C TYR A 46 4.68 2.17 4.55
N ARG A 47 4.68 3.10 3.59
CA ARG A 47 3.52 3.42 2.78
C ARG A 47 3.49 2.52 1.56
N PHE A 48 2.35 1.86 1.38
CA PHE A 48 2.09 1.00 0.24
C PHE A 48 0.80 1.43 -0.43
N ARG A 49 0.62 1.01 -1.68
CA ARG A 49 -0.68 1.05 -2.33
C ARG A 49 -1.56 -0.08 -1.80
N ARG A 50 -2.89 0.06 -1.91
CA ARG A 50 -3.85 -0.96 -1.45
C ARG A 50 -3.66 -2.34 -2.10
N ASP A 51 -3.13 -2.41 -3.31
CA ASP A 51 -2.82 -3.67 -4.00
C ASP A 51 -1.79 -4.54 -3.26
N ILE A 52 -1.07 -3.97 -2.28
CA ILE A 52 -0.22 -4.74 -1.37
C ILE A 52 -1.01 -5.77 -0.54
N LEU A 53 -2.31 -5.52 -0.33
CA LEU A 53 -3.16 -6.46 0.40
C LEU A 53 -3.42 -7.71 -0.42
N ASP A 54 -3.34 -7.66 -1.75
CA ASP A 54 -3.47 -8.86 -2.60
C ASP A 54 -2.24 -9.78 -2.50
N ASP A 55 -1.16 -9.34 -1.84
CA ASP A 55 0.04 -10.14 -1.64
C ASP A 55 -0.20 -11.22 -0.56
N PRO A 56 -0.03 -12.53 -0.87
CA PRO A 56 -0.27 -13.61 0.07
C PRO A 56 0.58 -13.49 1.36
N GLN A 57 1.82 -13.02 1.24
CA GLN A 57 2.71 -12.88 2.38
C GLN A 57 2.19 -11.81 3.34
N VAL A 58 1.70 -10.69 2.80
CA VAL A 58 1.14 -9.60 3.59
C VAL A 58 -0.14 -10.08 4.29
N HIS A 59 -0.99 -10.83 3.60
CA HIS A 59 -2.17 -11.46 4.19
C HIS A 59 -1.82 -12.38 5.36
N GLU A 60 -0.85 -13.29 5.19
CA GLU A 60 -0.40 -14.19 6.26
C GLU A 60 0.14 -13.42 7.48
N LEU A 61 0.90 -12.35 7.24
CA LEU A 61 1.47 -11.54 8.31
C LEU A 61 0.42 -10.70 9.05
N LEU A 62 -0.64 -10.27 8.37
CA LEU A 62 -1.80 -9.63 9.00
C LEU A 62 -2.60 -10.62 9.84
N ASP A 63 -2.86 -11.83 9.32
CA ASP A 63 -3.57 -12.90 10.06
C ASP A 63 -2.79 -13.34 11.32
N ALA A 64 -1.47 -13.47 11.19
CA ALA A 64 -0.56 -13.74 12.30
C ALA A 64 -0.37 -12.56 13.28
N ARG A 65 -1.06 -11.43 13.06
CA ARG A 65 -0.96 -10.19 13.86
C ARG A 65 0.47 -9.64 13.98
N LYS A 66 1.33 -9.90 12.98
CA LYS A 66 2.68 -9.33 12.91
C LYS A 66 2.70 -7.96 12.20
N LEU A 67 1.75 -7.74 11.30
CA LEU A 67 1.50 -6.45 10.66
C LEU A 67 0.18 -5.85 11.15
N ILE A 68 0.11 -4.52 11.12
CA ILE A 68 -1.16 -3.79 11.22
C ILE A 68 -1.25 -2.73 10.13
N ILE A 69 -2.47 -2.45 9.71
CA ILE A 69 -2.78 -1.36 8.78
C ILE A 69 -3.08 -0.11 9.61
N ARG A 70 -2.42 1.01 9.26
CA ARG A 70 -2.71 2.35 9.77
C ARG A 70 -3.26 3.19 8.62
N GLU A 71 -4.35 3.89 8.87
CA GLU A 71 -4.83 4.93 7.95
C GLU A 71 -4.07 6.24 8.23
N GLU A 72 -3.85 7.02 7.17
CA GLU A 72 -3.34 8.39 7.32
C GLU A 72 -4.51 9.23 7.87
N GLY A 73 -4.40 9.64 9.14
CA GLY A 73 -5.35 10.54 9.79
C GLY A 73 -5.02 12.00 9.53
#